data_AF-A0AAW2WLX9-F1
#
_entry.id   AF-A0AAW2WLX9-F1
#
_cell.length_a   1.000
_cell.length_b   1.000
_cell.length_c   1.000
_cell.angle_alpha   90.00
_cell.angle_beta   90.00
_cell.angle_gamma   90.00
#
_symmetry.space_group_name_H-M   'P 1'
#
loop_
_entity.id
_entity.type
_entity.pdbx_description
1 polymer ?
#
loop_
_entity_poly.entity_id
_entity_poly.type
_entity_poly.pdbx_seq_one_letter_code
_entity_poly.pdbx_strand_id
1 'polypeptide(L)'
;MAMLHRPYAYSKIENEDPEETKHRLAQFLIYKAMQRADGCRRRPSWLRVKMFKLKIKIGKRLKKLRKGISSSLFSAKADLCKQITCVFKSCKFLLHGKQQQQQPQDRPIIMTLPPLF
;
A
#
# COMPACT_ATOMS: atom_id res chain seq x y z
N MET A 1 -0.61 40.24 -52.86
CA MET A 1 -1.81 40.85 -52.23
C MET A 1 -2.02 40.21 -50.87
N ALA A 2 -2.06 41.01 -49.81
CA ALA A 2 -1.95 40.60 -48.42
C ALA A 2 -3.07 39.65 -47.96
N MET A 3 -2.70 38.59 -47.24
CA MET A 3 -3.65 37.76 -46.49
C MET A 3 -4.14 38.56 -45.29
N LEU A 4 -5.33 39.16 -45.42
CA LEU A 4 -6.03 39.81 -44.32
C LEU A 4 -6.45 38.75 -43.30
N HIS A 5 -5.65 38.61 -42.25
CA HIS A 5 -5.99 37.98 -40.98
C HIS A 5 -7.27 38.62 -40.43
N ARG A 6 -8.44 38.07 -40.76
CA ARG A 6 -9.74 38.53 -40.27
C ARG A 6 -10.15 37.65 -39.09
N PRO A 7 -10.14 38.16 -37.84
CA PRO A 7 -10.39 37.34 -36.64
C PRO A 7 -11.88 36.98 -36.43
N TYR A 8 -12.78 37.31 -37.36
CA TYR A 8 -14.19 36.95 -37.30
C TYR A 8 -14.70 36.59 -38.70
N ALA A 9 -14.66 35.29 -38.99
CA ALA A 9 -15.15 34.65 -40.21
C ALA A 9 -16.51 33.94 -40.02
N TYR A 10 -17.24 34.26 -38.94
CA TYR A 10 -18.65 33.91 -38.83
C TYR A 10 -19.45 35.05 -39.46
N SER A 11 -20.24 34.69 -40.47
CA SER A 11 -20.92 35.56 -41.44
C SER A 11 -21.40 36.89 -40.87
N LYS A 12 -20.97 38.01 -41.46
CA LYS A 12 -21.71 39.26 -41.35
C LYS A 12 -23.04 39.05 -42.08
N ILE A 13 -24.09 38.72 -41.34
CA ILE A 13 -25.46 38.84 -41.85
C ILE A 13 -25.73 40.34 -41.82
N GLU A 14 -25.74 40.94 -43.01
CA GLU A 14 -25.68 42.39 -43.21
C GLU A 14 -26.94 43.12 -42.70
N ASN A 15 -28.00 42.38 -42.36
CA ASN A 15 -29.30 42.89 -41.92
C ASN A 15 -29.94 42.02 -40.80
N GLU A 16 -29.22 41.71 -39.72
CA GLU A 16 -29.87 41.12 -38.54
C GLU A 16 -30.65 42.20 -37.77
N ASP A 17 -31.92 41.94 -37.49
CA ASP A 17 -32.76 42.82 -36.65
C ASP A 17 -32.11 42.94 -35.25
N PRO A 18 -31.92 44.16 -34.71
CA PRO A 18 -31.41 44.36 -33.35
C PRO A 18 -32.19 43.58 -32.27
N GLU A 19 -33.43 43.17 -32.52
CA GLU A 19 -34.19 42.33 -31.60
C GLU A 19 -33.78 40.84 -31.66
N GLU A 20 -33.50 40.30 -32.85
CA GLU A 20 -33.05 38.91 -33.01
C GLU A 20 -31.66 38.68 -32.41
N THR A 21 -30.75 39.65 -32.52
CA THR A 21 -29.42 39.57 -31.88
C THR A 21 -29.52 39.50 -30.36
N LYS A 22 -30.40 40.30 -29.76
CA LYS A 22 -30.68 40.27 -28.31
C LYS A 22 -31.29 38.93 -27.91
N HIS A 23 -32.23 38.42 -28.69
CA HIS A 23 -32.86 37.13 -28.44
C HIS A 23 -31.83 35.99 -28.46
N ARG A 24 -30.96 35.95 -29.48
CA ARG A 24 -29.91 34.94 -29.61
C ARG A 24 -28.86 35.03 -28.50
N LEU A 25 -28.46 36.25 -28.13
CA LEU A 25 -27.57 36.48 -27.00
C LEU A 25 -28.21 36.02 -25.68
N ALA A 26 -29.50 36.30 -25.48
CA ALA A 26 -30.23 35.85 -24.30
C ALA A 26 -30.29 34.32 -24.23
N GLN A 27 -30.66 33.65 -25.32
CA GLN A 27 -30.65 32.18 -25.42
C GLN A 27 -29.26 31.61 -25.12
N PHE A 28 -28.22 32.19 -25.70
CA PHE A 28 -26.84 31.75 -25.49
C PHE A 28 -26.40 31.93 -24.03
N LEU A 29 -26.75 33.07 -23.41
CA LEU A 29 -26.41 33.35 -22.01
C LEU A 29 -27.14 32.38 -21.05
N ILE A 30 -28.42 32.11 -21.30
CA ILE A 30 -29.21 31.13 -20.54
C ILE A 30 -28.56 29.75 -20.65
N TYR A 31 -28.28 29.29 -21.87
CA TYR A 31 -27.63 28.00 -22.11
C TYR A 31 -26.27 27.90 -21.40
N LYS A 32 -25.43 28.95 -21.51
CA LYS A 32 -24.11 28.98 -20.89
C LYS A 32 -24.18 29.01 -19.36
N ALA A 33 -25.16 29.71 -18.80
CA ALA A 33 -25.40 29.73 -17.36
C ALA A 33 -25.84 28.34 -16.85
N MET A 34 -26.77 27.68 -17.55
CA MET A 34 -27.19 26.31 -17.24
C MET A 34 -26.01 25.34 -17.31
N GLN A 35 -25.22 25.40 -18.38
CA GLN A 35 -24.04 24.55 -18.56
C GLN A 35 -22.99 24.78 -17.46
N ARG A 36 -22.80 26.02 -16.99
CA ARG A 36 -21.92 26.32 -15.85
C ARG A 36 -22.47 25.78 -14.53
N ALA A 37 -23.78 25.90 -14.29
CA ALA A 37 -24.42 25.36 -13.10
C ALA A 37 -24.28 23.83 -13.03
N ASP A 38 -24.47 23.14 -14.16
CA ASP A 38 -24.28 21.69 -14.28
C ASP A 38 -22.80 21.28 -14.23
N GLY A 39 -21.92 22.08 -14.83
CA GLY A 39 -20.48 21.85 -14.87
C GLY A 39 -19.77 22.06 -13.53
N CYS A 40 -20.24 23.00 -12.71
CA CYS A 40 -19.74 23.25 -11.35
C CYS A 40 -19.95 22.05 -10.42
N ARG A 41 -20.99 21.24 -10.63
CA ARG A 41 -21.17 19.98 -9.90
C ARG A 41 -20.22 18.88 -10.39
N ARG A 42 -19.90 18.87 -11.69
CA ARG A 42 -19.10 17.80 -12.32
C ARG A 42 -17.59 18.02 -12.22
N ARG A 43 -17.10 19.26 -12.13
CA ARG A 43 -15.65 19.50 -11.97
C ARG A 43 -15.24 19.33 -10.51
N PRO A 44 -14.33 18.38 -10.20
CA PRO A 44 -13.79 18.29 -8.85
C PRO A 44 -13.06 19.60 -8.54
N SER A 45 -13.45 20.25 -7.45
CA SER A 45 -12.79 21.49 -7.02
C SER A 45 -11.29 21.24 -6.85
N TRP A 46 -10.47 22.26 -7.15
CA TRP A 46 -9.02 22.15 -7.00
C TRP A 46 -8.61 21.73 -5.57
N LEU A 47 -9.39 22.18 -4.58
CA LEU A 47 -9.27 21.76 -3.19
C LEU A 47 -9.55 20.27 -2.98
N ARG A 48 -10.59 19.70 -3.60
CA ARG A 48 -10.84 18.25 -3.55
C ARG A 48 -9.67 17.47 -4.14
N VAL A 49 -9.12 17.90 -5.27
CA VAL A 49 -7.94 17.24 -5.89
C VAL A 49 -6.72 17.27 -4.95
N LYS A 50 -6.44 18.43 -4.33
CA LYS A 50 -5.37 18.56 -3.34
C LYS A 50 -5.61 17.67 -2.11
N MET A 51 -6.85 17.60 -1.62
CA MET A 51 -7.25 16.73 -0.51
C MET A 51 -7.04 15.24 -0.83
N PHE A 52 -7.44 14.79 -2.01
CA PHE A 52 -7.18 13.42 -2.45
C PHE A 52 -5.68 13.10 -2.53
N LYS A 53 -4.86 14.00 -3.08
CA LYS A 53 -3.40 13.84 -3.09
C LYS A 53 -2.84 13.73 -1.67
N LEU A 54 -3.33 14.55 -0.73
CA LEU A 54 -2.92 14.51 0.66
C LEU A 54 -3.33 13.20 1.35
N LYS A 55 -4.57 12.74 1.18
CA LYS A 55 -5.05 11.43 1.67
C LYS A 55 -4.18 10.29 1.16
N ILE A 56 -3.79 10.32 -0.12
CA ILE A 56 -2.91 9.30 -0.71
C ILE A 56 -1.51 9.36 -0.07
N LYS A 57 -0.94 10.54 0.14
CA LYS A 57 0.38 10.69 0.81
C LYS A 57 0.35 10.14 2.24
N ILE A 58 -0.70 10.47 3.01
CA ILE A 58 -0.89 9.99 4.38
C ILE A 58 -1.07 8.47 4.40
N GLY A 59 -1.93 7.93 3.54
CA GLY A 59 -2.15 6.49 3.42
C GLY A 59 -0.88 5.72 3.05
N LYS A 60 -0.05 6.25 2.14
CA LYS A 60 1.25 5.67 1.79
C LYS A 60 2.21 5.68 2.98
N ARG A 61 2.28 6.77 3.74
CA ARG A 61 3.12 6.87 4.96
C ARG A 61 2.65 5.91 6.05
N LEU A 62 1.34 5.83 6.30
CA LEU A 62 0.77 4.91 7.28
C LEU A 62 0.99 3.45 6.89
N LYS A 63 0.87 3.11 5.60
CA LYS A 63 1.15 1.76 5.10
C LYS A 63 2.63 1.39 5.28
N LYS A 64 3.55 2.33 5.08
CA LYS A 64 4.99 2.13 5.35
C LYS A 64 5.25 1.93 6.84
N LEU A 65 4.66 2.76 7.70
CA LEU A 65 4.81 2.65 9.15
C LEU A 65 4.26 1.31 9.66
N ARG A 66 3.07 0.89 9.21
CA ARG A 66 2.49 -0.41 9.57
C ARG A 66 3.41 -1.57 9.18
N LYS A 67 3.98 -1.54 7.98
CA LYS A 67 4.95 -2.56 7.53
C LYS A 67 6.20 -2.56 8.41
N GLY A 68 6.76 -1.38 8.70
CA GLY A 68 7.95 -1.23 9.54
C GLY A 68 7.74 -1.71 10.97
N ILE A 69 6.61 -1.36 11.60
CA ILE A 69 6.25 -1.82 12.95
C ILE A 69 6.02 -3.33 12.94
N SER A 70 5.32 -3.89 11.96
CA SER A 70 5.13 -5.35 11.87
C SER A 70 6.47 -6.08 11.72
N SER A 71 7.41 -5.59 10.92
CA SER A 71 8.74 -6.20 10.79
C SER A 71 9.61 -6.01 12.04
N SER A 72 9.59 -4.84 12.68
CA SER A 72 10.41 -4.56 13.86
C SER A 72 9.90 -5.31 15.09
N LEU A 73 8.58 -5.37 15.28
CA LEU A 73 7.96 -6.13 16.35
C LEU A 73 8.24 -7.63 16.18
N PHE A 74 8.19 -8.14 14.95
CA PHE A 74 8.45 -9.56 14.67
C PHE A 74 9.93 -9.92 14.88
N SER A 75 10.87 -9.06 14.45
CA SER A 75 12.30 -9.28 14.71
C SER A 75 12.64 -9.18 16.20
N ALA A 76 12.17 -8.13 16.88
CA ALA A 76 12.42 -7.95 18.31
C ALA A 76 11.82 -9.09 19.15
N LYS A 77 10.63 -9.58 18.78
CA LYS A 77 10.02 -10.77 19.38
C LYS A 77 10.85 -12.03 19.09
N ALA A 78 11.32 -12.21 17.85
CA ALA A 78 12.14 -13.38 17.49
C ALA A 78 13.47 -13.40 18.26
N ASP A 79 14.13 -12.26 18.43
CA ASP A 79 15.41 -12.18 19.13
C ASP A 79 15.25 -12.36 20.65
N LEU A 80 14.17 -11.82 21.24
CA LEU A 80 13.82 -12.10 22.63
C LEU A 80 13.44 -13.58 22.83
N CYS A 81 12.66 -14.17 21.92
CA CYS A 81 12.34 -15.60 21.97
C CYS A 81 13.59 -16.48 21.82
N LYS A 82 14.56 -16.08 20.99
CA LYS A 82 15.86 -16.77 20.88
C LYS A 82 16.65 -16.68 22.18
N GLN A 83 16.72 -15.50 22.80
CA GLN A 83 17.40 -15.34 24.10
C GLN A 83 16.75 -16.20 25.20
N ILE A 84 15.42 -16.15 25.33
CA ILE A 84 14.69 -16.96 26.31
C ILE A 84 14.88 -18.45 26.05
N THR A 85 14.83 -18.87 24.77
CA THR A 85 15.06 -20.28 24.40
C THR A 85 16.49 -20.71 24.69
N CYS A 86 17.48 -19.84 24.47
CA CYS A 86 18.88 -20.12 24.78
C CYS A 86 19.09 -20.27 26.30
N VAL A 87 18.56 -19.36 27.10
CA VAL A 87 18.61 -19.43 28.57
C VAL A 87 17.91 -20.70 29.06
N PHE A 88 16.74 -21.03 28.51
CA PHE A 88 15.99 -22.23 28.88
C PHE A 88 16.72 -23.52 28.48
N LYS A 89 17.40 -23.55 27.33
CA LYS A 89 18.25 -24.67 26.92
C LYS A 89 19.43 -24.82 27.87
N SER A 90 20.14 -23.75 28.19
CA SER A 90 21.26 -23.76 29.15
C SER A 90 20.81 -24.21 30.54
N CYS A 91 19.64 -23.74 31.00
CA CYS A 91 19.06 -24.16 32.26
C CYS A 91 18.63 -25.64 32.24
N LYS A 92 18.09 -26.13 31.12
CA LYS A 92 17.80 -27.57 30.92
C LYS A 92 19.06 -28.44 31.05
N PHE A 93 20.19 -28.02 30.47
CA PHE A 93 21.45 -28.78 30.59
C PHE A 93 21.97 -28.80 32.03
N LEU A 94 21.88 -27.68 32.74
CA LEU A 94 22.28 -27.59 34.14
C LEU A 94 21.39 -28.44 35.06
N LEU A 95 20.09 -28.55 34.76
CA LEU A 95 19.14 -29.37 35.51
C LEU A 95 19.21 -30.87 35.13
N HIS A 96 19.67 -31.23 33.93
CA HIS A 96 19.83 -32.62 33.47
C HIS A 96 21.23 -33.21 33.73
N GLY A 97 22.13 -32.49 34.40
CA GLY A 97 23.52 -32.91 34.69
C GLY A 97 23.71 -34.10 35.62
N LYS A 98 22.70 -34.96 35.82
CA LYS A 98 22.79 -36.20 36.62
C LYS A 98 22.08 -37.41 36.01
N GLN A 99 22.08 -37.55 34.68
CA GLN A 99 21.64 -38.79 34.03
C GLN A 99 22.59 -39.12 32.87
N GLN A 100 23.77 -39.64 33.20
CA GLN A 100 24.38 -40.76 32.49
C GLN A 100 25.69 -41.17 33.16
N GLN A 101 25.67 -42.36 33.77
CA GLN A 101 26.64 -43.43 33.50
C GLN A 101 26.20 -44.68 34.28
N GLN A 102 25.28 -45.45 33.69
CA GLN A 102 25.40 -46.89 33.76
C GLN A 102 25.47 -47.38 32.32
N GLN A 103 26.70 -47.63 31.93
CA GLN A 103 27.08 -48.45 30.80
C GLN A 103 26.78 -49.89 31.21
N PRO A 104 25.93 -50.66 30.51
CA PRO A 104 25.97 -52.11 30.60
C PRO A 104 26.94 -52.59 29.53
N GLN A 105 28.22 -52.66 29.89
CA GLN A 105 29.07 -53.72 29.35
C GLN A 105 28.85 -54.90 30.27
N ASP A 106 28.23 -55.96 29.75
CA ASP A 106 28.57 -57.36 30.01
C ASP A 106 27.47 -58.24 29.41
N ARG A 107 27.78 -58.83 28.24
CA ARG A 107 27.06 -60.00 27.73
C ARG A 107 27.66 -61.23 28.40
N PRO A 108 26.89 -62.10 29.08
CA PRO A 108 27.37 -63.45 29.38
C PRO A 108 27.15 -64.31 28.12
N ILE A 109 28.23 -64.53 27.35
CA ILE A 109 28.27 -65.64 26.40
C ILE A 109 28.45 -66.90 27.25
N ILE A 110 27.37 -67.66 27.34
CA ILE A 110 27.33 -68.99 27.95
C ILE A 110 28.21 -69.94 27.13
N MET A 111 28.97 -70.76 27.86
CA MET A 111 29.86 -71.84 27.41
C MET A 111 29.27 -72.75 26.33
N THR A 112 30.09 -73.12 25.35
CA THR A 112 30.03 -74.45 24.70
C THR A 112 31.43 -74.92 24.28
N LEU A 113 31.94 -75.90 25.04
CA LEU A 113 32.91 -77.00 24.80
C LEU A 113 34.16 -76.86 23.89
N PRO A 114 35.26 -77.59 24.23
CA PRO A 114 36.57 -77.52 23.57
C PRO A 114 36.71 -78.51 22.40
N PRO A 115 37.69 -78.30 21.50
CA PRO A 115 38.30 -79.39 20.74
C PRO A 115 39.74 -79.66 21.20
N LEU A 116 39.96 -80.96 21.37
CA LEU A 116 41.21 -81.70 21.54
C LEU A 116 42.34 -81.22 20.60
N PHE A 117 43.54 -81.03 21.13
CA PHE A 117 44.83 -81.66 20.74
C PHE A 117 46.00 -80.95 21.43
#